data_AF-A0A6A7LTK4-F1
#
_entry.id   AF-A0A6A7LTK4-F1
#
_cell.length_a   1.000
_cell.length_b   1.000
_cell.length_c   1.000
_cell.angle_alpha   90.00
_cell.angle_beta   90.00
_cell.angle_gamma   90.00
#
_symmetry.space_group_name_H-M   'P 1'
#
loop_
_entity.id
_entity.type
_entity.pdbx_description
1 polymer ?
#
loop_
_entity_poly.entity_id
_entity_poly.type
_entity_poly.pdbx_seq_one_letter_code
_entity_poly.pdbx_strand_id
1 'polypeptide(L)'
;MGSDSVADLEGEAAMGRRAIVVVHGVGSQRKGESLNQVAEPLVRYLRWHMGRREEDPETVRLDVDLRPDHGPARITIRFTLGSQTEEWKITEAWWAERFHPSPADFVMRWGFAVLVHHAGSIVFGLFLRHLPVYRARTHPPSFDPAYRSPSVTALSRAWDVLVALVVGVVYVPAWIAALFLASLFYIVAQLPPWLLVPQPAAAFQRALINALVHGVGDQQVMTSNYVARDAAARSVVETLAPHLWREHPDYRSCDTVTVIAHSGGCVVSYHALSDWDVKAWLGSDAEGRSRLTWFTVGSGLNLAYGMGWRDRFWDRGLARQIKWVDVWARYDPVPHGQARPEMVQRIRGSGGGFENVRVVNRENPFGDHGAYWSNYEEVVSRFVYEIMGELPQDDTLRASLQPSLEEIDRHRTGVARFVWIRAAIALLVVLAARVGDQGARLGGSLLDRLPGLTSMEWPLGSLARWLAPWDDSLAARSSLGPVGPDALLGLALLGVGAYLAYRLVTLWWRGLLERNEDWR
;
A
#
# COMPACT_ATOMS: atom_id res chain seq x y z
N MET A 1 57.01 3.84 1.10
CA MET A 1 55.92 4.82 1.33
C MET A 1 55.69 5.55 0.02
N GLY A 2 54.63 5.22 -0.72
CA GLY A 2 54.26 5.98 -1.94
C GLY A 2 53.80 5.21 -3.18
N SER A 3 53.53 3.89 -3.12
CA SER A 3 53.00 3.13 -4.27
C SER A 3 51.50 2.87 -4.25
N ASP A 4 50.82 3.01 -3.10
CA ASP A 4 49.43 2.55 -2.95
C ASP A 4 48.39 3.61 -3.39
N SER A 5 48.82 4.84 -3.71
CA SER A 5 47.90 5.96 -4.00
C SER A 5 47.38 6.03 -5.44
N VAL A 6 48.04 5.40 -6.43
CA VAL A 6 47.63 5.53 -7.84
C VAL A 6 46.60 4.48 -8.24
N ALA A 7 46.73 3.25 -7.71
CA ALA A 7 45.77 2.18 -7.96
C ALA A 7 44.39 2.50 -7.33
N ASP A 8 44.36 3.17 -6.17
CA ASP A 8 43.12 3.59 -5.52
C ASP A 8 42.38 4.67 -6.33
N LEU A 9 43.10 5.55 -7.04
CA LEU A 9 42.49 6.62 -7.86
C LEU A 9 41.93 6.10 -9.19
N GLU A 10 42.58 5.12 -9.82
CA GLU A 10 42.04 4.48 -11.04
C GLU A 10 40.81 3.61 -10.73
N GLY A 11 40.76 2.99 -9.54
CA GLY A 11 39.59 2.25 -9.07
C GLY A 11 38.37 3.14 -8.77
N GLU A 12 38.57 4.38 -8.33
CA GLU A 12 37.47 5.32 -8.05
C GLU A 12 36.79 5.85 -9.31
N ALA A 13 37.50 5.97 -10.44
CA ALA A 13 36.97 6.57 -11.67
C ALA A 13 35.90 5.71 -12.39
N ALA A 14 35.84 4.40 -12.09
CA ALA A 14 34.89 3.47 -12.69
C ALA A 14 33.68 3.15 -11.78
N MET A 15 33.54 3.82 -10.63
CA MET A 15 32.48 3.53 -9.67
C MET A 15 31.21 4.33 -9.96
N GLY A 16 30.13 3.66 -10.37
CA GLY A 16 28.80 4.27 -10.44
C GLY A 16 28.28 4.58 -9.04
N ARG A 17 27.84 5.82 -8.78
CA ARG A 17 27.40 6.27 -7.45
C ARG A 17 25.95 6.73 -7.50
N ARG A 18 25.09 6.07 -6.73
CA ARG A 18 23.64 6.34 -6.69
C ARG A 18 23.24 6.80 -5.29
N ALA A 19 22.55 7.92 -5.19
CA ALA A 19 21.94 8.36 -3.94
C ALA A 19 20.44 8.07 -3.96
N ILE A 20 19.95 7.45 -2.89
CA ILE A 20 18.54 7.13 -2.71
C ILE A 20 18.09 7.72 -1.37
N VAL A 21 17.03 8.53 -1.41
CA VAL A 21 16.39 9.08 -0.21
C VAL A 21 15.01 8.46 -0.07
N VAL A 22 14.80 7.71 1.01
CA VAL A 22 13.53 7.09 1.36
C VAL A 22 12.76 8.04 2.28
N VAL A 23 11.57 8.44 1.85
CA VAL A 23 10.63 9.26 2.62
C VAL A 23 9.44 8.39 2.99
N HIS A 24 9.40 8.03 4.26
CA HIS A 24 8.41 7.11 4.77
C HIS A 24 7.00 7.71 4.85
N GLY A 25 6.01 6.84 5.00
CA GLY A 25 4.61 7.21 5.15
C GLY A 25 4.29 7.82 6.53
N VAL A 26 3.00 8.02 6.77
CA VAL A 26 2.50 8.52 8.04
C VAL A 26 2.54 7.45 9.12
N GLY A 27 2.77 7.86 10.37
CA GLY A 27 2.60 7.01 11.54
C GLY A 27 3.81 7.03 12.47
N SER A 28 3.72 6.22 13.52
CA SER A 28 4.73 6.07 14.56
C SER A 28 5.89 5.15 14.14
N GLN A 29 6.30 5.19 12.88
CA GLN A 29 7.39 4.36 12.37
C GLN A 29 8.70 4.76 13.04
N ARG A 30 9.44 3.76 13.52
CA ARG A 30 10.74 4.02 14.15
C ARG A 30 11.77 4.34 13.07
N LYS A 31 12.74 5.18 13.41
CA LYS A 31 13.93 5.41 12.59
C LYS A 31 14.56 4.08 12.14
N GLY A 32 14.84 3.97 10.85
CA GLY A 32 15.38 2.81 10.15
C GLY A 32 14.34 1.78 9.71
N GLU A 33 13.10 1.85 10.18
CA GLU A 33 12.08 0.83 9.88
C GLU A 33 11.66 0.86 8.41
N SER A 34 11.38 2.05 7.87
CA SER A 34 10.97 2.18 6.47
C SER A 34 12.15 1.98 5.53
N LEU A 35 13.34 2.40 5.93
CA LEU A 35 14.57 2.07 5.22
C LEU A 35 14.73 0.56 5.05
N ASN A 36 14.54 -0.22 6.12
CA ASN A 36 14.60 -1.68 6.06
C ASN A 36 13.51 -2.27 5.15
N GLN A 37 12.27 -1.77 5.24
CA GLN A 37 11.15 -2.23 4.40
C GLN A 37 11.41 -2.03 2.90
N VAL A 38 12.13 -0.98 2.52
CA VAL A 38 12.44 -0.66 1.12
C VAL A 38 13.74 -1.33 0.66
N ALA A 39 14.78 -1.32 1.49
CA ALA A 39 16.10 -1.81 1.12
C ALA A 39 16.18 -3.34 1.10
N GLU A 40 15.48 -4.05 2.00
CA GLU A 40 15.52 -5.52 2.03
C GLU A 40 15.01 -6.16 0.72
N PRO A 41 13.84 -5.77 0.16
CA PRO A 41 13.43 -6.24 -1.16
C PRO A 41 14.41 -5.86 -2.27
N LEU A 42 15.03 -4.69 -2.19
CA LEU A 42 16.01 -4.24 -3.17
C LEU A 42 17.25 -5.13 -3.17
N VAL A 43 17.80 -5.41 -1.99
CA VAL A 43 18.95 -6.29 -1.80
C VAL A 43 18.63 -7.71 -2.26
N ARG A 44 17.45 -8.23 -1.92
CA ARG A 44 17.01 -9.55 -2.39
C ARG A 44 16.90 -9.60 -3.91
N TYR A 45 16.30 -8.58 -4.51
CA TYR A 45 16.19 -8.46 -5.96
C TYR A 45 17.58 -8.44 -6.62
N LEU A 46 18.49 -7.61 -6.11
CA LEU A 46 19.88 -7.51 -6.57
C LEU A 46 20.61 -8.86 -6.46
N ARG A 47 20.54 -9.53 -5.31
CA ARG A 47 21.14 -10.85 -5.10
C ARG A 47 20.55 -11.91 -6.03
N TRP A 48 19.24 -11.91 -6.22
CA TRP A 48 18.58 -12.85 -7.12
C TRP A 48 19.02 -12.69 -8.58
N HIS A 49 19.08 -11.45 -9.06
CA HIS A 49 19.40 -11.16 -10.45
C HIS A 49 20.89 -11.16 -10.77
N MET A 50 21.76 -10.90 -9.78
CA MET A 50 23.22 -10.96 -9.94
C MET A 50 23.81 -12.31 -9.54
N GLY A 51 23.16 -13.03 -8.61
CA GLY A 51 23.63 -14.26 -7.98
C GLY A 51 23.23 -15.56 -8.69
N ARG A 52 22.76 -15.51 -9.95
CA ARG A 52 22.62 -16.74 -10.78
C ARG A 52 23.95 -17.47 -11.05
N ARG A 53 25.07 -16.91 -10.59
CA ARG A 53 26.31 -17.64 -10.28
C ARG A 53 26.38 -17.81 -8.76
N GLU A 54 25.79 -18.90 -8.28
CA GLU A 54 25.42 -19.21 -6.90
C GLU A 54 26.58 -19.29 -5.88
N GLU A 55 27.83 -19.03 -6.28
CA GLU A 55 29.02 -19.35 -5.49
C GLU A 55 29.74 -18.15 -4.86
N ASP A 56 29.35 -16.90 -5.14
CA ASP A 56 30.07 -15.73 -4.58
C ASP A 56 29.20 -14.79 -3.71
N PRO A 57 29.09 -15.06 -2.39
CA PRO A 57 28.41 -14.17 -1.45
C PRO A 57 29.05 -12.77 -1.34
N GLU A 58 30.26 -12.55 -1.88
CA GLU A 58 30.91 -11.24 -1.92
C GLU A 58 30.35 -10.31 -3.01
N THR A 59 29.48 -10.81 -3.90
CA THR A 59 28.95 -10.02 -5.04
C THR A 59 28.14 -8.80 -4.59
N VAL A 60 27.45 -8.89 -3.43
CA VAL A 60 26.63 -7.79 -2.88
C VAL A 60 26.98 -7.56 -1.42
N ARG A 61 27.79 -6.52 -1.17
CA ARG A 61 28.21 -6.09 0.17
C ARG A 61 27.25 -5.03 0.72
N LEU A 62 26.96 -5.13 2.00
CA LEU A 62 26.06 -4.21 2.71
C LEU A 62 26.80 -3.59 3.89
N ASP A 63 26.67 -2.28 4.02
CA ASP A 63 27.03 -1.52 5.22
C ASP A 63 25.76 -0.86 5.76
N VAL A 64 25.35 -1.21 6.97
CA VAL A 64 24.00 -0.95 7.49
C VAL A 64 24.08 -0.24 8.84
N ASP A 65 23.43 0.91 8.93
CA ASP A 65 23.30 1.70 10.14
C ASP A 65 21.87 2.23 10.25
N LEU A 66 20.97 1.41 10.82
CA LEU A 66 19.54 1.71 10.90
C LEU A 66 19.18 2.64 12.07
N ARG A 67 20.06 2.76 13.07
CA ARG A 67 19.79 3.55 14.28
C ARG A 67 21.03 4.34 14.70
N PRO A 68 21.52 5.24 13.83
CA PRO A 68 22.64 6.06 14.21
C PRO A 68 22.22 7.04 15.30
N ASP A 69 23.12 7.28 16.25
CA ASP A 69 22.95 8.28 17.30
C ASP A 69 22.73 9.69 16.71
N HIS A 70 23.38 9.98 15.59
CA HIS A 70 23.30 11.26 14.88
C HIS A 70 23.07 11.06 13.37
N GLY A 71 22.30 11.95 12.75
CA GLY A 71 22.02 11.91 11.31
C GLY A 71 20.94 10.89 10.89
N PRO A 72 20.71 10.69 9.59
CA PRO A 72 19.68 9.79 9.07
C PRO A 72 20.13 8.32 9.14
N ALA A 73 19.16 7.39 9.28
CA ALA A 73 19.44 5.97 9.05
C ALA A 73 19.95 5.75 7.61
N ARG A 74 20.91 4.85 7.43
CA ARG A 74 21.58 4.64 6.15
C ARG A 74 21.92 3.18 5.87
N ILE A 75 21.91 2.82 4.59
CA ILE A 75 22.39 1.56 4.05
C ILE A 75 23.25 1.89 2.82
N THR A 76 24.44 1.32 2.73
CA THR A 76 25.27 1.36 1.53
C THR A 76 25.31 -0.04 0.94
N ILE A 77 24.89 -0.18 -0.32
CA ILE A 77 24.96 -1.42 -1.09
C ILE A 77 26.08 -1.26 -2.11
N ARG A 78 27.05 -2.17 -2.10
CA ARG A 78 28.11 -2.24 -3.11
C ARG A 78 28.02 -3.55 -3.87
N PHE A 79 28.05 -3.49 -5.18
CA PHE A 79 28.04 -4.67 -6.03
C PHE A 79 28.75 -4.41 -7.35
N THR A 80 29.14 -5.49 -8.02
CA THR A 80 29.81 -5.41 -9.32
C THR A 80 28.88 -5.91 -10.40
N LEU A 81 28.76 -5.12 -11.46
CA LEU A 81 27.94 -5.39 -12.63
C LEU A 81 28.87 -5.40 -13.86
N GLY A 82 29.16 -6.58 -14.38
CA GLY A 82 30.17 -6.72 -15.43
C GLY A 82 31.54 -6.26 -14.93
N SER A 83 32.09 -5.22 -15.55
CA SER A 83 33.34 -4.57 -15.11
C SER A 83 33.13 -3.33 -14.24
N GLN A 84 31.90 -2.87 -14.04
CA GLN A 84 31.59 -1.66 -13.30
C GLN A 84 31.24 -1.99 -11.85
N THR A 85 31.80 -1.24 -10.90
CA THR A 85 31.36 -1.30 -9.50
C THR A 85 30.31 -0.24 -9.27
N GLU A 86 29.19 -0.60 -8.63
CA GLU A 86 28.13 0.32 -8.24
C GLU A 86 28.09 0.46 -6.72
N GLU A 87 27.94 1.70 -6.24
CA GLU A 87 27.69 2.04 -4.84
C GLU A 87 26.35 2.76 -4.74
N TRP A 88 25.41 2.16 -4.04
CA TRP A 88 24.09 2.73 -3.77
C TRP A 88 23.99 3.12 -2.32
N LYS A 89 23.89 4.42 -2.05
CA LYS A 89 23.71 4.97 -0.71
C LYS A 89 22.24 5.31 -0.49
N ILE A 90 21.59 4.54 0.35
CA ILE A 90 20.18 4.69 0.72
C ILE A 90 20.10 5.35 2.09
N THR A 91 19.37 6.45 2.19
CA THR A 91 19.20 7.21 3.44
C THR A 91 17.73 7.43 3.72
N GLU A 92 17.34 7.42 5.00
CA GLU A 92 15.96 7.70 5.41
C GLU A 92 15.80 9.16 5.84
N ALA A 93 14.90 9.88 5.17
CA ALA A 93 14.43 11.16 5.64
C ALA A 93 13.29 10.94 6.65
N TRP A 94 13.67 10.71 7.91
CA TRP A 94 12.73 10.49 9.01
C TRP A 94 12.12 11.82 9.48
N TRP A 95 10.85 12.02 9.17
CA TRP A 95 10.18 13.33 9.32
C TRP A 95 9.10 13.33 10.41
N ALA A 96 8.61 12.16 10.84
CA ALA A 96 7.52 12.03 11.81
C ALA A 96 7.79 12.69 13.18
N GLU A 97 9.06 12.84 13.59
CA GLU A 97 9.39 13.48 14.88
C GLU A 97 9.57 15.00 14.82
N ARG A 98 9.51 15.62 13.63
CA ARG A 98 9.84 17.05 13.48
C ARG A 98 8.68 18.00 13.81
N PHE A 99 7.52 17.49 14.18
CA PHE A 99 6.36 18.31 14.49
C PHE A 99 5.58 17.76 15.67
N HIS A 100 4.84 18.65 16.32
CA HIS A 100 3.90 18.25 17.36
C HIS A 100 2.60 17.73 16.75
N PRO A 101 2.00 16.66 17.31
CA PRO A 101 0.71 16.19 16.86
C PRO A 101 -0.35 17.29 17.03
N SER A 102 -1.27 17.38 16.08
CA SER A 102 -2.38 18.32 16.17
C SER A 102 -3.30 17.99 17.34
N PRO A 103 -4.02 19.00 17.87
CA PRO A 103 -5.11 18.78 18.82
C PRO A 103 -6.10 17.73 18.31
N ALA A 104 -6.53 16.83 19.21
CA ALA A 104 -7.38 15.70 18.85
C ALA A 104 -8.73 16.14 18.25
N ASP A 105 -9.30 17.25 18.71
CA ASP A 105 -10.56 17.79 18.18
C ASP A 105 -10.42 18.22 16.71
N PHE A 106 -9.28 18.81 16.34
CA PHE A 106 -8.99 19.18 14.96
C PHE A 106 -8.81 17.94 14.07
N VAL A 107 -8.02 16.97 14.53
CA VAL A 107 -7.81 15.69 13.81
C VAL A 107 -9.13 14.96 13.60
N MET A 108 -10.00 14.91 14.61
CA MET A 108 -11.29 14.23 14.52
C MET A 108 -12.24 14.91 13.53
N ARG A 109 -12.33 16.25 13.53
CA ARG A 109 -13.15 16.99 12.53
C ARG A 109 -12.62 16.80 11.12
N TRP A 110 -11.31 16.92 10.94
CA TRP A 110 -10.66 16.70 9.65
C TRP A 110 -10.86 15.26 9.17
N GLY A 111 -10.62 14.28 10.04
CA GLY A 111 -10.78 12.86 9.74
C GLY A 111 -12.21 12.50 9.34
N PHE A 112 -13.21 13.11 9.98
CA PHE A 112 -14.61 12.96 9.58
C PHE A 112 -14.89 13.55 8.19
N ALA A 113 -14.37 14.75 7.90
CA ALA A 113 -14.50 15.37 6.58
C ALA A 113 -13.83 14.53 5.47
N VAL A 114 -12.64 13.99 5.77
CA VAL A 114 -11.90 13.07 4.90
C VAL A 114 -12.68 11.78 4.68
N LEU A 115 -13.27 11.21 5.72
CA LEU A 115 -14.10 10.02 5.63
C LEU A 115 -15.29 10.27 4.68
N VAL A 116 -16.07 11.33 4.90
CA VAL A 116 -17.17 11.72 4.02
C VAL A 116 -16.70 11.93 2.56
N HIS A 117 -15.58 12.64 2.38
CA HIS A 117 -14.99 12.86 1.05
C HIS A 117 -14.57 11.54 0.37
N HIS A 118 -13.94 10.63 1.12
CA HIS A 118 -13.48 9.35 0.61
C HIS A 118 -14.65 8.48 0.17
N ALA A 119 -15.76 8.42 0.89
CA ALA A 119 -16.91 7.69 0.36
C ALA A 119 -17.58 8.35 -0.82
N GLY A 120 -17.73 9.68 -0.79
CA GLY A 120 -18.22 10.38 -1.97
C GLY A 120 -17.37 10.00 -3.18
N SER A 121 -16.05 9.96 -3.01
CA SER A 121 -15.10 9.59 -4.04
C SER A 121 -15.13 8.10 -4.42
N ILE A 122 -15.35 7.18 -3.47
CA ILE A 122 -15.46 5.74 -3.73
C ILE A 122 -16.77 5.43 -4.44
N VAL A 123 -17.90 5.95 -3.97
CA VAL A 123 -19.22 5.78 -4.61
C VAL A 123 -19.19 6.41 -6.00
N PHE A 124 -18.72 7.64 -6.12
CA PHE A 124 -18.56 8.30 -7.43
C PHE A 124 -17.56 7.55 -8.32
N GLY A 125 -16.46 7.06 -7.73
CA GLY A 125 -15.45 6.24 -8.41
C GLY A 125 -16.03 4.95 -9.00
N LEU A 126 -16.71 4.19 -8.14
CA LEU A 126 -17.29 2.89 -8.44
C LEU A 126 -18.39 2.98 -9.49
N PHE A 127 -19.31 3.95 -9.34
CA PHE A 127 -20.48 4.05 -10.20
C PHE A 127 -20.29 5.02 -11.38
N LEU A 128 -19.69 6.19 -11.16
CA LEU A 128 -19.63 7.26 -12.17
C LEU A 128 -18.29 7.33 -12.91
N ARG A 129 -17.23 6.73 -12.36
CA ARG A 129 -15.90 6.70 -12.99
C ARG A 129 -15.69 5.40 -13.76
N HIS A 130 -16.04 4.23 -13.22
CA HIS A 130 -15.87 2.97 -13.95
C HIS A 130 -16.80 2.79 -15.16
N LEU A 131 -17.95 3.47 -15.21
CA LEU A 131 -18.85 3.43 -16.36
C LEU A 131 -18.34 4.24 -17.58
N PRO A 132 -17.77 5.46 -17.43
CA PRO A 132 -17.27 6.27 -18.56
C PRO A 132 -15.74 6.42 -18.70
N VAL A 133 -14.93 6.22 -17.64
CA VAL A 133 -13.49 6.62 -17.62
C VAL A 133 -12.57 5.66 -18.36
N TYR A 134 -13.07 4.56 -18.93
CA TYR A 134 -12.28 3.77 -19.88
C TYR A 134 -12.01 4.45 -21.23
N ARG A 135 -12.59 5.63 -21.50
CA ARG A 135 -12.28 6.41 -22.72
C ARG A 135 -11.10 7.38 -22.60
N ALA A 136 -10.66 7.73 -21.40
CA ALA A 136 -9.55 8.68 -21.23
C ALA A 136 -8.24 7.93 -20.96
N ARG A 137 -7.58 7.44 -22.02
CA ARG A 137 -6.12 7.31 -21.99
C ARG A 137 -5.55 8.73 -21.87
N THR A 138 -5.52 9.29 -20.66
CA THR A 138 -5.06 10.68 -20.45
C THR A 138 -3.57 10.84 -20.73
N HIS A 139 -2.82 9.73 -20.80
CA HIS A 139 -1.45 9.73 -21.26
C HIS A 139 -1.28 8.74 -22.41
N PRO A 140 -0.56 9.13 -23.48
CA PRO A 140 -0.13 8.17 -24.48
C PRO A 140 0.65 7.06 -23.77
N PRO A 141 0.50 5.79 -24.21
CA PRO A 141 1.29 4.71 -23.65
C PRO A 141 2.77 5.10 -23.75
N SER A 142 3.49 5.07 -22.63
CA SER A 142 4.93 5.22 -22.66
C SER A 142 5.50 4.07 -23.50
N PHE A 143 6.43 4.39 -24.40
CA PHE A 143 7.13 3.39 -25.21
C PHE A 143 8.16 2.60 -24.38
N ASP A 144 8.50 3.10 -23.19
CA ASP A 144 9.40 2.44 -22.27
C ASP A 144 8.76 1.14 -21.75
N PRO A 145 9.41 -0.03 -21.92
CA PRO A 145 8.96 -1.30 -21.37
C PRO A 145 8.70 -1.23 -19.86
N ALA A 146 9.47 -0.44 -19.11
CA ALA A 146 9.27 -0.24 -17.68
C ALA A 146 7.88 0.36 -17.40
N TYR A 147 7.34 1.22 -18.28
CA TYR A 147 6.08 1.94 -18.06
C TYR A 147 4.89 1.38 -18.84
N ARG A 148 5.03 0.18 -19.40
CA ARG A 148 3.97 -0.47 -20.16
C ARG A 148 2.72 -0.66 -19.29
N SER A 149 1.67 0.05 -19.66
CA SER A 149 0.35 -0.13 -19.08
C SER A 149 -0.21 -1.52 -19.44
N PRO A 150 -0.90 -2.20 -18.51
CA PRO A 150 -1.51 -3.50 -18.80
C PRO A 150 -2.50 -3.38 -19.96
N SER A 151 -2.50 -4.38 -20.85
CA SER A 151 -3.55 -4.48 -21.86
C SER A 151 -4.88 -4.76 -21.17
N VAL A 152 -5.87 -3.92 -21.45
CA VAL A 152 -7.21 -4.07 -20.87
C VAL A 152 -8.00 -4.97 -21.82
N THR A 153 -8.19 -6.24 -21.45
CA THR A 153 -9.01 -7.19 -22.21
C THR A 153 -10.51 -6.94 -21.98
N ALA A 154 -11.38 -7.52 -22.81
CA ALA A 154 -12.83 -7.47 -22.55
C ALA A 154 -13.21 -8.20 -21.24
N LEU A 155 -12.52 -9.30 -20.93
CA LEU A 155 -12.75 -10.07 -19.71
C LEU A 155 -12.35 -9.29 -18.45
N SER A 156 -11.22 -8.58 -18.46
CA SER A 156 -10.85 -7.74 -17.32
C SER A 156 -11.86 -6.61 -17.11
N ARG A 157 -12.44 -6.04 -18.18
CA ARG A 157 -13.54 -5.06 -18.05
C ARG A 157 -14.79 -5.63 -17.41
N ALA A 158 -15.22 -6.82 -17.84
CA ALA A 158 -16.38 -7.48 -17.23
C ALA A 158 -16.14 -7.79 -15.75
N TRP A 159 -14.93 -8.25 -15.43
CA TRP A 159 -14.50 -8.49 -14.05
C TRP A 159 -14.54 -7.23 -13.20
N ASP A 160 -14.03 -6.13 -13.73
CA ASP A 160 -14.01 -4.83 -13.06
C ASP A 160 -15.40 -4.34 -12.68
N VAL A 161 -16.36 -4.51 -13.60
CA VAL A 161 -17.77 -4.19 -13.35
C VAL A 161 -18.33 -5.11 -12.27
N LEU A 162 -18.06 -6.42 -12.34
CA LEU A 162 -18.52 -7.37 -11.33
C LEU A 162 -17.95 -7.05 -9.95
N VAL A 163 -16.65 -6.79 -9.83
CA VAL A 163 -16.02 -6.41 -8.56
C VAL A 163 -16.57 -5.07 -8.10
N ALA A 164 -16.73 -4.08 -8.98
CA ALA A 164 -17.31 -2.80 -8.60
C ALA A 164 -18.76 -2.96 -8.09
N LEU A 165 -19.54 -3.89 -8.64
CA LEU A 165 -20.88 -4.21 -8.15
C LEU A 165 -20.84 -4.93 -6.80
N VAL A 166 -20.01 -5.96 -6.64
CA VAL A 166 -19.87 -6.71 -5.38
C VAL A 166 -19.34 -5.79 -4.27
N VAL A 167 -18.26 -5.06 -4.54
CA VAL A 167 -17.73 -4.03 -3.66
C VAL A 167 -18.82 -2.99 -3.42
N GLY A 168 -19.52 -2.50 -4.43
CA GLY A 168 -20.62 -1.55 -4.23
C GLY A 168 -21.69 -2.07 -3.26
N VAL A 169 -22.17 -3.30 -3.44
CA VAL A 169 -23.22 -3.92 -2.63
C VAL A 169 -22.77 -4.22 -1.20
N VAL A 170 -21.52 -4.63 -0.99
CA VAL A 170 -21.00 -4.99 0.34
C VAL A 170 -20.38 -3.79 1.06
N TYR A 171 -19.54 -3.05 0.34
CA TYR A 171 -18.77 -1.93 0.86
C TYR A 171 -19.65 -0.74 1.17
N VAL A 172 -20.63 -0.37 0.32
CA VAL A 172 -21.47 0.81 0.61
C VAL A 172 -22.24 0.65 1.92
N PRO A 173 -22.95 -0.47 2.19
CA PRO A 173 -23.59 -0.67 3.49
C PRO A 173 -22.60 -0.76 4.65
N ALA A 174 -21.51 -1.52 4.51
CA ALA A 174 -20.47 -1.60 5.54
C ALA A 174 -19.87 -0.23 5.86
N TRP A 175 -19.76 0.62 4.85
CA TRP A 175 -19.21 1.96 4.97
C TRP A 175 -20.22 2.96 5.56
N ILE A 176 -21.51 2.87 5.21
CA ILE A 176 -22.57 3.62 5.88
C ILE A 176 -22.60 3.25 7.37
N ALA A 177 -22.48 1.95 7.69
CA ALA A 177 -22.37 1.50 9.07
C ALA A 177 -21.10 2.04 9.73
N ALA A 178 -19.95 2.04 9.05
CA ALA A 178 -18.71 2.62 9.55
C ALA A 178 -18.84 4.13 9.80
N LEU A 179 -19.50 4.89 8.92
CA LEU A 179 -19.80 6.31 9.14
C LEU A 179 -20.68 6.52 10.36
N PHE A 180 -21.72 5.73 10.48
CA PHE A 180 -22.64 5.82 11.61
C PHE A 180 -21.89 5.55 12.92
N LEU A 181 -21.10 4.48 12.96
CA LEU A 181 -20.24 4.13 14.10
C LEU A 181 -19.18 5.21 14.36
N ALA A 182 -18.55 5.76 13.32
CA ALA A 182 -17.58 6.84 13.45
C ALA A 182 -18.21 8.13 13.95
N SER A 183 -19.46 8.43 13.56
CA SER A 183 -20.22 9.59 14.04
C SER A 183 -20.60 9.41 15.51
N LEU A 184 -21.11 8.24 15.88
CA LEU A 184 -21.38 7.89 17.27
C LEU A 184 -20.10 7.98 18.11
N PHE A 185 -19.00 7.44 17.58
CA PHE A 185 -17.69 7.52 18.20
C PHE A 185 -17.23 8.96 18.34
N TYR A 186 -17.37 9.79 17.31
CA TYR A 186 -17.03 11.21 17.38
C TYR A 186 -17.81 11.89 18.51
N ILE A 187 -19.12 11.66 18.62
CA ILE A 187 -19.95 12.20 19.70
C ILE A 187 -19.43 11.73 21.06
N VAL A 188 -19.18 10.43 21.23
CA VAL A 188 -18.64 9.86 22.48
C VAL A 188 -17.25 10.42 22.79
N ALA A 189 -16.42 10.62 21.76
CA ALA A 189 -15.07 11.15 21.88
C ALA A 189 -15.05 12.60 22.41
N GLN A 190 -16.11 13.37 22.13
CA GLN A 190 -16.30 14.73 22.64
C GLN A 190 -16.89 14.78 24.06
N LEU A 191 -17.37 13.66 24.62
CA LEU A 191 -17.89 13.63 25.98
C LEU A 191 -16.74 13.76 26.98
N PRO A 192 -16.88 14.62 28.01
CA PRO A 192 -15.95 14.64 29.12
C PRO A 192 -15.75 13.24 29.73
N PRO A 193 -14.52 12.81 30.06
CA PRO A 193 -14.25 11.45 30.56
C PRO A 193 -15.03 11.06 31.81
N TRP A 194 -15.43 12.03 32.63
CA TRP A 194 -16.22 11.80 33.84
C TRP A 194 -17.66 11.35 33.55
N LEU A 195 -18.18 11.56 32.33
CA LEU A 195 -19.47 11.02 31.88
C LEU A 195 -19.37 9.56 31.42
N LEU A 196 -18.16 9.05 31.18
CA LEU A 196 -17.93 7.69 30.66
C LEU A 196 -17.61 6.75 31.82
N VAL A 197 -18.64 6.46 32.62
CA VAL A 197 -18.61 5.39 33.62
C VAL A 197 -19.16 4.13 32.95
N PRO A 198 -18.40 3.02 32.88
CA PRO A 198 -17.21 2.67 33.68
C PRO A 198 -15.83 2.99 33.06
N GLN A 199 -14.78 3.04 33.90
CA GLN A 199 -13.38 3.33 33.53
C GLN A 199 -12.80 2.60 32.30
N PRO A 200 -13.15 1.32 32.01
CA PRO A 200 -12.72 0.65 30.79
C PRO A 200 -13.16 1.37 29.51
N ALA A 201 -14.33 2.01 29.51
CA ALA A 201 -14.81 2.79 28.36
C ALA A 201 -13.94 4.01 28.10
N ALA A 202 -13.52 4.72 29.15
CA ALA A 202 -12.58 5.84 29.04
C ALA A 202 -11.18 5.39 28.57
N ALA A 203 -10.70 4.22 29.03
CA ALA A 203 -9.43 3.67 28.57
C ALA A 203 -9.49 3.29 27.07
N PHE A 204 -10.58 2.64 26.64
CA PHE A 204 -10.81 2.30 25.24
C PHE A 204 -10.89 3.56 24.35
N GLN A 205 -11.64 4.58 24.77
CA GLN A 205 -11.73 5.86 24.07
C GLN A 205 -10.34 6.51 23.91
N ARG A 206 -9.53 6.57 24.98
CA ARG A 206 -8.16 7.11 24.90
C ARG A 206 -7.28 6.32 23.94
N ALA A 207 -7.32 4.99 23.99
CA ALA A 207 -6.56 4.15 23.08
C ALA A 207 -6.95 4.39 21.62
N LEU A 208 -8.25 4.52 21.35
CA LEU A 208 -8.77 4.76 20.01
C LEU A 208 -8.46 6.17 19.50
N ILE A 209 -8.62 7.21 20.33
CA ILE A 209 -8.20 8.58 19.99
C ILE A 209 -6.70 8.60 19.70
N ASN A 210 -5.88 7.95 20.53
CA ASN A 210 -4.44 7.89 20.28
C ASN A 210 -4.13 7.19 18.95
N ALA A 211 -4.78 6.07 18.63
CA ALA A 211 -4.59 5.40 17.34
C ALA A 211 -4.96 6.30 16.14
N LEU A 212 -6.06 7.06 16.24
CA LEU A 212 -6.50 7.98 15.20
C LEU A 212 -5.58 9.20 15.10
N VAL A 213 -5.15 9.78 16.22
CA VAL A 213 -4.28 10.97 16.23
C VAL A 213 -2.90 10.64 15.68
N HIS A 214 -2.31 9.50 16.05
CA HIS A 214 -0.97 9.12 15.58
C HIS A 214 -0.97 8.59 14.14
N GLY A 215 -2.11 8.14 13.61
CA GLY A 215 -2.20 7.65 12.23
C GLY A 215 -2.79 8.67 11.26
N VAL A 216 -3.97 9.20 11.55
CA VAL A 216 -4.68 10.13 10.66
C VAL A 216 -4.21 11.57 10.91
N GLY A 217 -3.73 11.88 12.11
CA GLY A 217 -3.29 13.21 12.49
C GLY A 217 -2.12 13.73 11.67
N ASP A 218 -1.10 12.92 11.35
CA ASP A 218 0.04 13.46 10.59
C ASP A 218 -0.38 13.88 9.17
N GLN A 219 -1.31 13.16 8.52
CA GLN A 219 -1.86 13.60 7.23
C GLN A 219 -2.57 14.95 7.36
N GLN A 220 -3.33 15.15 8.44
CA GLN A 220 -3.96 16.44 8.70
C GLN A 220 -2.91 17.53 8.92
N VAL A 221 -1.89 17.27 9.72
CA VAL A 221 -0.80 18.22 9.99
C VAL A 221 -0.13 18.61 8.68
N MET A 222 0.21 17.64 7.83
CA MET A 222 0.84 17.87 6.53
C MET A 222 -0.07 18.58 5.51
N THR A 223 -1.39 18.61 5.71
CA THR A 223 -2.30 19.30 4.78
C THR A 223 -2.74 20.67 5.26
N SER A 224 -2.62 20.98 6.56
CA SER A 224 -3.21 22.20 7.13
C SER A 224 -2.31 22.99 8.08
N ASN A 225 -1.19 22.43 8.55
CA ASN A 225 -0.24 23.14 9.40
C ASN A 225 1.05 23.46 8.61
N TYR A 226 1.18 24.72 8.18
CA TYR A 226 2.32 25.19 7.39
C TYR A 226 3.67 24.96 8.07
N VAL A 227 3.77 25.25 9.37
CA VAL A 227 5.03 25.15 10.13
C VAL A 227 5.47 23.69 10.25
N ALA A 228 4.54 22.81 10.61
CA ALA A 228 4.83 21.39 10.72
C ALA A 228 5.17 20.75 9.36
N ARG A 229 4.46 21.15 8.30
CA ARG A 229 4.76 20.72 6.93
C ARG A 229 6.14 21.19 6.47
N ASP A 230 6.56 22.39 6.84
CA ASP A 230 7.90 22.92 6.55
C ASP A 230 8.99 22.16 7.34
N ALA A 231 8.77 21.94 8.64
CA ALA A 231 9.68 21.18 9.48
C ALA A 231 9.87 19.73 8.98
N ALA A 232 8.79 19.07 8.55
CA ALA A 232 8.86 17.74 7.95
C ALA A 232 9.60 17.75 6.60
N ALA A 233 9.33 18.74 5.74
CA ALA A 233 10.02 18.89 4.46
C ALA A 233 11.52 19.16 4.65
N ARG A 234 11.89 19.92 5.68
CA ARG A 234 13.29 20.21 6.01
C ARG A 234 14.11 18.94 6.28
N SER A 235 13.53 17.90 6.91
CA SER A 235 14.20 16.59 7.03
C SER A 235 14.60 15.99 5.67
N VAL A 236 13.74 16.12 4.66
CA VAL A 236 14.03 15.63 3.29
C VAL A 236 15.08 16.50 2.62
N VAL A 237 14.98 17.83 2.76
CA VAL A 237 15.97 18.80 2.23
C VAL A 237 17.35 18.56 2.82
N GLU A 238 17.47 18.41 4.14
CA GLU A 238 18.72 18.10 4.85
C GLU A 238 19.32 16.77 4.39
N THR A 239 18.48 15.75 4.15
CA THR A 239 18.94 14.44 3.66
C THR A 239 19.42 14.49 2.21
N LEU A 240 18.84 15.37 1.38
CA LEU A 240 19.22 15.59 -0.02
C LEU A 240 20.47 16.46 -0.18
N ALA A 241 20.74 17.36 0.76
CA ALA A 241 21.80 18.36 0.63
C ALA A 241 23.19 17.77 0.30
N PRO A 242 23.68 16.68 0.94
CA PRO A 242 24.97 16.07 0.60
C PRO A 242 25.05 15.49 -0.82
N HIS A 243 23.92 15.36 -1.51
CA HIS A 243 23.84 14.75 -2.83
C HIS A 243 23.57 15.77 -3.94
N LEU A 244 23.03 16.94 -3.60
CA LEU A 244 22.62 17.96 -4.57
C LEU A 244 23.38 19.28 -4.41
N TRP A 245 23.76 19.66 -3.18
CA TRP A 245 24.41 20.95 -2.92
C TRP A 245 25.92 20.81 -2.92
N ARG A 246 26.56 21.27 -4.01
CA ARG A 246 28.02 21.13 -4.22
C ARG A 246 28.90 21.75 -3.13
N GLU A 247 28.39 22.76 -2.44
CA GLU A 247 29.13 23.45 -1.37
C GLU A 247 28.86 22.82 0.01
N HIS A 248 28.00 21.80 0.08
CA HIS A 248 27.78 21.07 1.32
C HIS A 248 29.09 20.40 1.75
N PRO A 249 29.49 20.47 3.04
CA PRO A 249 30.76 19.89 3.51
C PRO A 249 30.91 18.40 3.20
N ASP A 250 29.80 17.66 3.25
CA ASP A 250 29.74 16.22 2.94
C ASP A 250 29.35 15.93 1.48
N TYR A 251 29.44 16.90 0.58
CA TYR A 251 29.02 16.71 -0.81
C TYR A 251 29.76 15.55 -1.46
N ARG A 252 29.00 14.64 -2.06
CA ARG A 252 29.53 13.59 -2.92
C ARG A 252 28.77 13.59 -4.23
N SER A 253 29.51 13.67 -5.34
CA SER A 253 28.92 13.55 -6.67
C SER A 253 28.28 12.17 -6.82
N CYS A 254 27.01 12.16 -7.17
CA CYS A 254 26.28 10.96 -7.56
C CYS A 254 25.83 11.09 -9.00
N ASP A 255 25.78 9.99 -9.74
CA ASP A 255 25.31 9.98 -11.13
C ASP A 255 23.80 10.23 -11.18
N THR A 256 23.08 9.64 -10.24
CA THR A 256 21.64 9.80 -10.07
C THR A 256 21.27 9.99 -8.60
N VAL A 257 20.19 10.74 -8.39
CA VAL A 257 19.55 10.91 -7.09
C VAL A 257 18.09 10.49 -7.23
N THR A 258 17.63 9.58 -6.39
CA THR A 258 16.24 9.08 -6.41
C THR A 258 15.58 9.31 -5.06
N VAL A 259 14.46 10.03 -5.05
CA VAL A 259 13.61 10.19 -3.87
C VAL A 259 12.45 9.22 -3.98
N ILE A 260 12.40 8.21 -3.10
CA ILE A 260 11.27 7.29 -3.00
C ILE A 260 10.37 7.80 -1.90
N ALA A 261 9.10 8.01 -2.20
CA ALA A 261 8.14 8.45 -1.21
C ALA A 261 6.94 7.50 -1.17
N HIS A 262 6.49 7.14 0.03
CA HIS A 262 5.32 6.30 0.23
C HIS A 262 4.22 7.02 0.98
N SER A 263 2.96 6.80 0.60
CA SER A 263 1.80 7.32 1.33
C SER A 263 1.89 8.84 1.56
N GLY A 264 1.75 9.33 2.80
CA GLY A 264 1.90 10.76 3.14
C GLY A 264 3.31 11.32 2.99
N GLY A 265 4.35 10.47 2.96
CA GLY A 265 5.71 10.89 2.58
C GLY A 265 5.77 11.52 1.20
N CYS A 266 4.81 11.21 0.31
CA CYS A 266 4.67 11.87 -0.99
C CYS A 266 4.35 13.37 -0.85
N VAL A 267 3.53 13.76 0.13
CA VAL A 267 3.20 15.17 0.38
C VAL A 267 4.41 15.93 0.93
N VAL A 268 5.14 15.30 1.85
CA VAL A 268 6.35 15.87 2.47
C VAL A 268 7.48 16.02 1.45
N SER A 269 7.75 14.97 0.68
CA SER A 269 8.75 15.01 -0.40
C SER A 269 8.37 16.00 -1.49
N TYR A 270 7.11 16.10 -1.90
CA TYR A 270 6.67 17.15 -2.81
C TYR A 270 7.00 18.55 -2.26
N HIS A 271 6.70 18.80 -0.99
CA HIS A 271 7.01 20.09 -0.37
C HIS A 271 8.50 20.40 -0.44
N ALA A 272 9.35 19.45 -0.04
CA ALA A 272 10.80 19.59 -0.08
C ALA A 272 11.35 19.80 -1.49
N LEU A 273 10.88 19.02 -2.47
CA LEU A 273 11.33 19.11 -3.87
C LEU A 273 10.82 20.36 -4.59
N SER A 274 9.74 20.96 -4.08
CA SER A 274 9.22 22.24 -4.55
C SER A 274 9.91 23.45 -3.93
N ASP A 275 10.74 23.23 -2.91
CA ASP A 275 11.46 24.27 -2.17
C ASP A 275 12.46 25.02 -3.06
N TRP A 276 12.69 26.29 -2.74
CA TRP A 276 13.61 27.13 -3.50
C TRP A 276 15.06 26.64 -3.40
N ASP A 277 15.48 26.14 -2.22
CA ASP A 277 16.84 25.66 -2.00
C ASP A 277 17.14 24.47 -2.93
N VAL A 278 16.25 23.47 -2.95
CA VAL A 278 16.39 22.30 -3.83
C VAL A 278 16.39 22.71 -5.30
N LYS A 279 15.53 23.64 -5.70
CA LYS A 279 15.53 24.18 -7.06
C LYS A 279 16.82 24.90 -7.42
N ALA A 280 17.39 25.67 -6.49
CA ALA A 280 18.67 26.35 -6.68
C ALA A 280 19.82 25.35 -6.82
N TRP A 281 19.83 24.28 -6.01
CA TRP A 281 20.81 23.20 -6.10
C TRP A 281 20.70 22.45 -7.43
N LEU A 282 19.49 22.27 -7.97
CA LEU A 282 19.25 21.68 -9.29
C LEU A 282 19.55 22.64 -10.43
N GLY A 283 19.42 23.97 -10.22
CA GLY A 283 19.88 25.09 -11.05
C GLY A 283 19.39 25.11 -12.51
N SER A 284 19.81 26.14 -13.26
CA SER A 284 19.44 26.36 -14.67
C SER A 284 20.42 25.77 -15.68
N ASP A 285 21.67 25.52 -15.28
CA ASP A 285 22.72 25.02 -16.17
C ASP A 285 22.69 23.48 -16.19
N ALA A 286 22.12 22.96 -17.28
CA ALA A 286 21.75 21.56 -17.48
C ALA A 286 22.93 20.61 -17.74
N GLU A 287 24.14 21.13 -18.00
CA GLU A 287 25.27 20.29 -18.38
C GLU A 287 25.94 19.65 -17.15
N GLY A 288 25.84 18.32 -17.05
CA GLY A 288 26.57 17.51 -16.08
C GLY A 288 26.00 17.44 -14.66
N ARG A 289 24.69 17.68 -14.46
CA ARG A 289 24.04 17.52 -13.16
C ARG A 289 23.33 16.17 -13.04
N SER A 290 23.36 15.61 -11.83
CA SER A 290 22.69 14.37 -11.46
C SER A 290 21.20 14.47 -11.77
N ARG A 291 20.66 13.50 -12.49
CA ARG A 291 19.22 13.40 -12.72
C ARG A 291 18.52 13.12 -11.39
N LEU A 292 17.49 13.88 -11.07
CA LEU A 292 16.63 13.63 -9.92
C LEU A 292 15.35 12.92 -10.35
N THR A 293 15.12 11.71 -9.86
CA THR A 293 13.84 11.03 -9.99
C THR A 293 13.07 11.10 -8.68
N TRP A 294 11.82 11.54 -8.72
CA TRP A 294 10.87 11.44 -7.61
C TRP A 294 9.89 10.30 -7.87
N PHE A 295 10.03 9.22 -7.12
CA PHE A 295 9.29 7.97 -7.28
C PHE A 295 8.26 7.84 -6.14
N THR A 296 6.98 8.11 -6.44
CA THR A 296 5.90 8.04 -5.46
C THR A 296 5.21 6.69 -5.52
N VAL A 297 4.88 6.12 -4.35
CA VAL A 297 4.26 4.79 -4.22
C VAL A 297 3.05 4.89 -3.30
N GLY A 298 1.86 4.49 -3.78
CA GLY A 298 0.63 4.57 -2.99
C GLY A 298 0.36 6.00 -2.50
N SER A 299 0.53 6.97 -3.40
CA SER A 299 0.66 8.39 -3.06
C SER A 299 -0.54 9.00 -2.33
N GLY A 300 -0.28 9.68 -1.21
CA GLY A 300 -1.28 10.49 -0.49
C GLY A 300 -1.62 11.83 -1.15
N LEU A 301 -1.00 12.18 -2.29
CA LEU A 301 -1.18 13.49 -2.93
C LEU A 301 -2.63 13.74 -3.36
N ASN A 302 -3.34 12.73 -3.88
CA ASN A 302 -4.73 12.88 -4.31
C ASN A 302 -5.66 13.29 -3.14
N LEU A 303 -5.44 12.71 -1.96
CA LEU A 303 -6.17 13.09 -0.74
C LEU A 303 -5.81 14.51 -0.32
N ALA A 304 -4.52 14.81 -0.21
CA ALA A 304 -4.04 16.15 0.17
C ALA A 304 -4.57 17.24 -0.76
N TYR A 305 -4.54 16.99 -2.08
CA TYR A 305 -5.07 17.91 -3.08
C TYR A 305 -6.59 18.06 -2.96
N GLY A 306 -7.33 16.97 -2.75
CA GLY A 306 -8.78 17.03 -2.51
C GLY A 306 -9.15 17.91 -1.32
N MET A 307 -8.38 17.85 -0.25
CA MET A 307 -8.61 18.63 0.97
C MET A 307 -8.16 20.10 0.86
N GLY A 308 -7.22 20.41 -0.03
CA GLY A 308 -6.54 21.71 -0.06
C GLY A 308 -6.20 22.25 -1.45
N TRP A 309 -6.97 21.92 -2.50
CA TRP A 309 -6.63 22.29 -3.89
C TRP A 309 -6.46 23.80 -4.15
N ARG A 310 -6.96 24.66 -3.24
CA ARG A 310 -6.79 26.13 -3.30
C ARG A 310 -5.58 26.65 -2.51
N ASP A 311 -4.88 25.79 -1.77
CA ASP A 311 -3.67 26.16 -1.05
C ASP A 311 -2.56 26.49 -2.06
N ARG A 312 -1.85 27.60 -1.83
CA ARG A 312 -0.66 28.03 -2.60
C ARG A 312 0.46 27.01 -2.57
N PHE A 313 0.41 26.06 -1.64
CA PHE A 313 1.23 24.86 -1.62
C PHE A 313 1.36 24.20 -2.99
N TRP A 314 0.25 24.06 -3.71
CA TRP A 314 0.22 23.40 -5.03
C TRP A 314 0.74 24.26 -6.17
N ASP A 315 0.92 25.56 -5.96
CA ASP A 315 1.42 26.47 -6.99
C ASP A 315 2.95 26.41 -7.11
N ARG A 316 3.61 25.67 -6.20
CA ARG A 316 5.04 25.42 -6.20
C ARG A 316 5.35 24.22 -7.11
N GLY A 317 5.34 24.43 -8.42
CA GLY A 317 5.73 23.40 -9.38
C GLY A 317 7.16 22.88 -9.13
N LEU A 318 7.46 21.64 -9.51
CA LEU A 318 8.77 21.02 -9.44
C LEU A 318 9.76 21.66 -10.42
N ALA A 319 11.06 21.48 -10.18
CA ALA A 319 12.08 21.84 -11.16
C ALA A 319 11.96 20.95 -12.41
N ARG A 320 12.32 21.47 -13.59
CA ARG A 320 12.21 20.73 -14.86
C ARG A 320 13.08 19.47 -14.92
N GLN A 321 14.12 19.44 -14.11
CA GLN A 321 15.08 18.34 -13.99
C GLN A 321 14.52 17.16 -13.17
N ILE A 322 13.39 17.36 -12.49
CA ILE A 322 12.76 16.32 -11.68
C ILE A 322 11.84 15.49 -12.59
N LYS A 323 12.15 14.21 -12.74
CA LYS A 323 11.23 13.23 -13.32
C LYS A 323 10.34 12.67 -12.22
N TRP A 324 9.03 12.83 -12.34
CA TRP A 324 8.07 12.24 -11.39
C TRP A 324 7.52 10.92 -11.94
N VAL A 325 7.69 9.83 -11.19
CA VAL A 325 7.11 8.52 -11.48
C VAL A 325 6.10 8.20 -10.37
N ASP A 326 4.81 8.15 -10.71
CA ASP A 326 3.74 7.84 -9.76
C ASP A 326 3.24 6.40 -9.91
N VAL A 327 3.52 5.57 -8.91
CA VAL A 327 3.13 4.16 -8.86
C VAL A 327 1.94 3.97 -7.92
N TRP A 328 0.86 3.40 -8.46
CA TRP A 328 -0.36 3.14 -7.69
C TRP A 328 -0.99 1.79 -8.03
N ALA A 329 -1.56 1.16 -7.02
CA ALA A 329 -2.36 -0.04 -7.17
C ALA A 329 -3.85 0.32 -7.23
N ARG A 330 -4.60 -0.47 -7.98
CA ARG A 330 -6.00 -0.19 -8.31
C ARG A 330 -6.91 -0.07 -7.09
N TYR A 331 -6.74 -0.96 -6.11
CA TYR A 331 -7.56 -0.95 -4.89
C TYR A 331 -6.86 -0.31 -3.71
N ASP A 332 -5.72 0.38 -3.91
CA ASP A 332 -5.10 1.11 -2.81
C ASP A 332 -6.01 2.27 -2.36
N PRO A 333 -6.47 2.27 -1.09
CA PRO A 333 -7.37 3.28 -0.55
C PRO A 333 -6.68 4.63 -0.25
N VAL A 334 -5.39 4.80 -0.52
CA VAL A 334 -4.71 6.09 -0.32
C VAL A 334 -4.68 6.93 -1.60
N PRO A 335 -4.10 6.46 -2.73
CA PRO A 335 -4.09 7.22 -3.98
C PRO A 335 -5.47 7.27 -4.64
N HIS A 336 -6.38 6.31 -4.38
CA HIS A 336 -7.71 6.27 -5.01
C HIS A 336 -7.64 6.26 -6.55
N GLY A 337 -6.62 5.57 -7.09
CA GLY A 337 -6.34 5.52 -8.52
C GLY A 337 -5.25 6.49 -8.96
N GLN A 338 -5.23 6.77 -10.26
CA GLN A 338 -4.28 7.69 -10.90
C GLN A 338 -4.31 9.10 -10.29
N ALA A 339 -3.14 9.75 -10.25
CA ALA A 339 -3.01 11.16 -9.91
C ALA A 339 -3.96 12.06 -10.74
N ARG A 340 -4.67 12.97 -10.07
CA ARG A 340 -5.63 13.87 -10.75
C ARG A 340 -4.91 14.75 -11.79
N PRO A 341 -5.40 14.86 -13.05
CA PRO A 341 -4.72 15.63 -14.09
C PRO A 341 -4.42 17.09 -13.72
N GLU A 342 -5.34 17.75 -13.00
CA GLU A 342 -5.17 19.14 -12.56
C GLU A 342 -4.06 19.28 -11.51
N MET A 343 -3.98 18.30 -10.59
CA MET A 343 -2.91 18.21 -9.60
C MET A 343 -1.58 17.97 -10.29
N VAL A 344 -1.54 17.04 -11.25
CA VAL A 344 -0.34 16.73 -12.03
C VAL A 344 0.17 17.97 -12.76
N GLN A 345 -0.73 18.72 -13.41
CA GLN A 345 -0.37 19.96 -14.11
C GLN A 345 0.24 21.00 -13.16
N ARG A 346 -0.31 21.16 -11.96
CA ARG A 346 0.22 22.10 -10.95
C ARG A 346 1.57 21.68 -10.40
N ILE A 347 1.69 20.41 -9.99
CA ILE A 347 2.94 19.85 -9.44
C ILE A 347 4.06 19.90 -10.48
N ARG A 348 3.79 19.56 -11.75
CA ARG A 348 4.80 19.65 -12.81
C ARG A 348 5.12 21.08 -13.23
N GLY A 349 4.14 21.98 -13.10
CA GLY A 349 4.24 23.32 -13.65
C GLY A 349 4.46 23.27 -15.17
N SER A 350 5.50 23.96 -15.66
CA SER A 350 5.80 24.06 -17.10
C SER A 350 6.76 22.98 -17.64
N GLY A 351 7.15 21.99 -16.85
CA GLY A 351 8.09 20.96 -17.32
C GLY A 351 8.19 19.73 -16.41
N GLY A 352 9.31 19.00 -16.50
CA GLY A 352 9.54 17.74 -15.79
C GLY A 352 8.83 16.55 -16.45
N GLY A 353 9.50 15.40 -16.51
CA GLY A 353 8.86 14.15 -16.95
C GLY A 353 7.80 13.70 -15.95
N PHE A 354 6.70 13.11 -16.43
CA PHE A 354 5.72 12.47 -15.56
C PHE A 354 5.30 11.14 -16.14
N GLU A 355 5.46 10.09 -15.34
CA GLU A 355 5.04 8.74 -15.65
C GLU A 355 3.99 8.30 -14.63
N ASN A 356 2.86 7.81 -15.13
CA ASN A 356 1.78 7.31 -14.30
C ASN A 356 1.66 5.79 -14.48
N VAL A 357 1.98 5.05 -13.43
CA VAL A 357 2.21 3.61 -13.49
C VAL A 357 1.22 2.88 -12.60
N ARG A 358 0.28 2.19 -13.24
CA ARG A 358 -0.61 1.26 -12.53
C ARG A 358 0.11 -0.08 -12.33
N VAL A 359 0.11 -0.57 -11.10
CA VAL A 359 0.63 -1.90 -10.74
C VAL A 359 -0.46 -2.81 -10.19
N VAL A 360 -0.25 -4.12 -10.27
CA VAL A 360 -1.11 -5.15 -9.67
C VAL A 360 -0.41 -5.72 -8.44
N ASN A 361 -0.86 -5.30 -7.24
CA ASN A 361 -0.38 -5.82 -5.97
C ASN A 361 -1.11 -7.14 -5.62
N ARG A 362 -1.98 -7.14 -4.62
CA ARG A 362 -2.76 -8.32 -4.19
C ARG A 362 -4.21 -8.26 -4.66
N GLU A 363 -4.57 -7.17 -5.36
CA GLU A 363 -5.92 -6.78 -5.73
C GLU A 363 -6.85 -6.87 -4.49
N ASN A 364 -6.38 -6.31 -3.38
CA ASN A 364 -7.07 -6.33 -2.09
C ASN A 364 -7.11 -4.91 -1.49
N PRO A 365 -8.29 -4.31 -1.28
CA PRO A 365 -8.42 -2.94 -0.76
C PRO A 365 -7.83 -2.73 0.65
N PHE A 366 -7.64 -3.81 1.42
CA PHE A 366 -7.07 -3.71 2.77
C PHE A 366 -5.56 -3.93 2.82
N GLY A 367 -4.99 -4.55 1.77
CA GLY A 367 -3.59 -4.97 1.77
C GLY A 367 -2.73 -4.25 0.73
N ASP A 368 -3.34 -3.70 -0.33
CA ASP A 368 -2.59 -3.17 -1.47
C ASP A 368 -1.71 -1.98 -1.09
N HIS A 369 -2.12 -1.15 -0.11
CA HIS A 369 -1.34 0.02 0.32
C HIS A 369 0.04 -0.34 0.90
N GLY A 370 0.14 -1.48 1.61
CA GLY A 370 1.40 -1.96 2.20
C GLY A 370 2.12 -3.01 1.36
N ALA A 371 1.51 -3.48 0.26
CA ALA A 371 2.02 -4.61 -0.51
C ALA A 371 3.06 -4.25 -1.58
N TYR A 372 3.30 -2.96 -1.84
CA TYR A 372 4.21 -2.51 -2.90
C TYR A 372 5.62 -3.07 -2.77
N TRP A 373 6.16 -3.10 -1.55
CA TRP A 373 7.52 -3.61 -1.29
C TRP A 373 7.66 -5.12 -1.47
N SER A 374 6.54 -5.85 -1.45
CA SER A 374 6.51 -7.30 -1.74
C SER A 374 6.24 -7.61 -3.21
N ASN A 375 6.05 -6.59 -4.06
CA ASN A 375 5.79 -6.73 -5.49
C ASN A 375 7.10 -6.54 -6.26
N TYR A 376 7.91 -7.60 -6.31
CA TYR A 376 9.23 -7.57 -6.93
C TYR A 376 9.14 -7.34 -8.44
N GLU A 377 8.16 -7.99 -9.05
CA GLU A 377 7.95 -8.04 -10.49
C GLU A 377 7.57 -6.66 -11.04
N GLU A 378 6.67 -5.94 -10.37
CA GLU A 378 6.20 -4.65 -10.86
C GLU A 378 6.79 -3.43 -10.16
N VAL A 379 7.06 -3.46 -8.87
CA VAL A 379 7.46 -2.25 -8.12
C VAL A 379 8.97 -2.20 -7.96
N VAL A 380 9.58 -3.27 -7.42
CA VAL A 380 11.03 -3.28 -7.13
C VAL A 380 11.84 -3.24 -8.42
N SER A 381 11.45 -3.97 -9.46
CA SER A 381 12.10 -3.93 -10.78
C SER A 381 12.14 -2.52 -11.39
N ARG A 382 11.03 -1.78 -11.33
CA ARG A 382 10.92 -0.39 -11.81
C ARG A 382 11.71 0.58 -10.94
N PHE A 383 11.74 0.33 -9.65
CA PHE A 383 12.55 1.11 -8.73
C PHE A 383 14.04 0.97 -9.05
N VAL A 384 14.53 -0.26 -9.25
CA VAL A 384 15.91 -0.52 -9.71
C VAL A 384 16.19 0.17 -11.05
N TYR A 385 15.26 0.05 -12.00
CA TYR A 385 15.36 0.72 -13.29
C TYR A 385 15.55 2.25 -13.14
N GLU A 386 14.78 2.89 -12.26
CA GLU A 386 14.88 4.33 -12.04
C GLU A 386 16.12 4.77 -11.26
N ILE A 387 16.60 3.97 -10.29
CA ILE A 387 17.86 4.25 -9.59
C ILE A 387 19.01 4.27 -10.58
N MET A 388 19.06 3.27 -11.47
CA MET A 388 20.13 3.14 -12.45
C MET A 388 20.11 4.26 -13.50
N GLY A 389 18.93 4.86 -13.74
CA GLY A 389 18.76 5.96 -14.67
C GLY A 389 18.95 5.51 -16.12
N GLU A 390 19.49 6.41 -16.96
CA GLU A 390 19.93 6.02 -18.31
C GLU A 390 21.16 5.15 -18.17
N LEU A 391 20.96 3.82 -18.19
CA LEU A 391 22.07 2.87 -18.26
C LEU A 391 22.96 3.27 -19.44
N PRO A 392 24.30 3.27 -19.26
CA PRO A 392 25.22 3.16 -20.39
C PRO A 392 24.71 2.03 -21.31
N GLN A 393 24.96 2.10 -22.62
CA GLN A 393 24.53 1.07 -23.59
C GLN A 393 25.00 -0.36 -23.28
N ASP A 394 25.69 -0.58 -22.15
CA ASP A 394 26.02 -1.89 -21.64
C ASP A 394 24.75 -2.73 -21.42
N ASP A 395 24.54 -3.66 -22.35
CA ASP A 395 23.37 -4.51 -22.46
C ASP A 395 23.21 -5.45 -21.26
N THR A 396 24.23 -5.65 -20.42
CA THR A 396 24.26 -6.69 -19.39
C THR A 396 23.20 -6.52 -18.30
N LEU A 397 23.04 -5.33 -17.70
CA LEU A 397 22.00 -5.11 -16.69
C LEU A 397 20.63 -4.92 -17.29
N ARG A 398 20.53 -4.23 -18.44
CA ARG A 398 19.24 -4.15 -19.12
C ARG A 398 18.75 -5.55 -19.47
N ALA A 399 19.64 -6.44 -19.91
CA ALA A 399 19.33 -7.84 -20.14
C ALA A 399 19.02 -8.63 -18.84
N SER A 400 19.52 -8.21 -17.67
CA SER A 400 19.15 -8.85 -16.40
C SER A 400 17.80 -8.37 -15.85
N LEU A 401 17.43 -7.10 -16.12
CA LEU A 401 16.13 -6.51 -15.76
C LEU A 401 15.01 -6.93 -16.72
N GLN A 402 15.33 -7.14 -17.99
CA GLN A 402 14.35 -7.47 -19.03
C GLN A 402 13.51 -8.72 -18.68
N PRO A 403 14.07 -9.83 -18.20
CA PRO A 403 13.29 -10.97 -17.70
C PRO A 403 12.30 -10.60 -16.58
N SER A 404 12.70 -9.73 -15.64
CA SER A 404 11.79 -9.25 -14.58
C SER A 404 10.66 -8.39 -15.15
N LEU A 405 10.95 -7.58 -16.16
CA LEU A 405 9.94 -6.77 -16.84
C LEU A 405 8.98 -7.65 -17.66
N GLU A 406 9.45 -8.76 -18.21
CA GLU A 406 8.62 -9.76 -18.88
C GLU A 406 7.79 -10.60 -17.88
N GLU A 407 8.26 -10.73 -16.63
CA GLU A 407 7.54 -11.37 -15.53
C GLU A 407 6.31 -10.60 -15.08
N ILE A 408 6.23 -9.30 -15.38
CA ILE A 408 5.09 -8.44 -15.04
C ILE A 408 3.78 -9.05 -15.57
N ASP A 409 3.75 -9.50 -16.82
CA ASP A 409 2.52 -10.05 -17.41
C ASP A 409 2.16 -11.41 -16.79
N ARG A 410 3.16 -12.22 -16.42
CA ARG A 410 2.96 -13.49 -15.70
C ARG A 410 2.41 -13.23 -14.29
N HIS A 411 3.00 -12.30 -13.56
CA HIS A 411 2.56 -11.88 -12.22
C HIS A 411 1.12 -11.38 -12.24
N ARG A 412 0.80 -10.44 -13.14
CA ARG A 412 -0.56 -9.90 -13.31
C ARG A 412 -1.58 -11.01 -13.58
N THR A 413 -1.24 -11.95 -14.45
CA THR A 413 -2.09 -13.11 -14.76
C THR A 413 -2.25 -14.02 -13.54
N GLY A 414 -1.18 -14.25 -12.78
CA GLY A 414 -1.19 -15.00 -11.53
C GLY A 414 -2.13 -14.39 -10.49
N VAL A 415 -1.95 -13.11 -10.18
CA VAL A 415 -2.82 -12.38 -9.25
C VAL A 415 -4.28 -12.43 -9.72
N ALA A 416 -4.55 -12.17 -11.00
CA ALA A 416 -5.91 -12.23 -11.54
C ALA A 416 -6.55 -13.62 -11.32
N ARG A 417 -5.83 -14.71 -11.61
CA ARG A 417 -6.30 -16.08 -11.34
C ARG A 417 -6.64 -16.29 -9.85
N PHE A 418 -5.79 -15.80 -8.94
CA PHE A 418 -6.06 -15.88 -7.51
C PHE A 418 -7.30 -15.10 -7.08
N VAL A 419 -7.57 -13.93 -7.66
CA VAL A 419 -8.80 -13.19 -7.36
C VAL A 419 -10.03 -13.99 -7.85
N TRP A 420 -9.96 -14.57 -9.05
CA TRP A 420 -11.04 -15.41 -9.58
C TRP A 420 -11.33 -16.63 -8.71
N ILE A 421 -10.30 -17.32 -8.23
CA ILE A 421 -10.46 -18.45 -7.31
C ILE A 421 -11.14 -18.00 -6.01
N ARG A 422 -10.71 -16.89 -5.41
CA ARG A 422 -11.32 -16.33 -4.19
C ARG A 422 -12.80 -16.00 -4.40
N ALA A 423 -13.15 -15.41 -5.53
CA ALA A 423 -14.53 -15.07 -5.84
C ALA A 423 -15.39 -16.31 -6.10
N ALA A 424 -14.86 -17.33 -6.79
CA ALA A 424 -15.55 -18.60 -6.97
C ALA A 424 -15.83 -19.29 -5.62
N ILE A 425 -14.85 -19.31 -4.70
CA ILE A 425 -15.02 -19.83 -3.35
C ILE A 425 -16.09 -19.04 -2.59
N ALA A 426 -16.03 -17.70 -2.61
CA ALA A 426 -17.03 -16.86 -1.95
C ALA A 426 -18.45 -17.12 -2.50
N LEU A 427 -18.59 -17.26 -3.81
CA LEU A 427 -19.85 -17.60 -4.44
C LEU A 427 -20.37 -18.97 -4.00
N LEU A 428 -19.50 -19.99 -3.94
CA LEU A 428 -19.85 -21.33 -3.46
C LEU A 428 -20.32 -21.31 -2.01
N VAL A 429 -19.66 -20.54 -1.14
CA VAL A 429 -20.08 -20.36 0.26
C VAL A 429 -21.47 -19.72 0.35
N VAL A 430 -21.74 -18.68 -0.44
CA VAL A 430 -23.06 -18.04 -0.48
C VAL A 430 -24.13 -19.00 -0.99
N LEU A 431 -23.84 -19.76 -2.05
CA LEU A 431 -24.77 -20.76 -2.59
C LEU A 431 -25.05 -21.88 -1.59
N ALA A 432 -24.03 -22.41 -0.92
CA ALA A 432 -24.18 -23.43 0.11
C ALA A 432 -25.03 -22.91 1.29
N ALA A 433 -24.79 -21.68 1.74
CA ALA A 433 -25.61 -21.05 2.79
C ALA A 433 -27.08 -20.89 2.37
N ARG A 434 -27.33 -20.51 1.10
CA ARG A 434 -28.69 -20.40 0.56
C ARG A 434 -29.40 -21.74 0.39
N VAL A 435 -28.69 -22.76 -0.08
CA VAL A 435 -29.22 -24.13 -0.17
C VAL A 435 -29.52 -24.67 1.24
N GLY A 436 -28.66 -24.40 2.22
CA GLY A 436 -28.88 -24.75 3.62
C GLY A 436 -30.12 -24.06 4.22
N ASP A 437 -30.29 -22.74 3.99
CA ASP A 437 -31.48 -21.99 4.43
C ASP A 437 -32.77 -22.52 3.77
N GLN A 438 -32.75 -22.79 2.46
CA GLN A 438 -33.91 -23.38 1.76
C GLN A 438 -34.20 -24.80 2.22
N GLY A 439 -33.16 -25.62 2.43
CA GLY A 439 -33.27 -26.97 2.97
C GLY A 439 -33.87 -26.98 4.37
N ALA A 440 -33.46 -26.05 5.23
CA ALA A 440 -34.02 -25.89 6.57
C ALA A 440 -35.51 -25.47 6.52
N ARG A 441 -35.87 -24.54 5.63
CA ARG A 441 -37.27 -24.13 5.43
C ARG A 441 -38.14 -25.26 4.89
N LEU A 442 -37.65 -26.01 3.91
CA LEU A 442 -38.37 -27.14 3.34
C LEU A 442 -38.50 -28.27 4.36
N GLY A 443 -37.41 -28.62 5.06
CA GLY A 443 -37.40 -29.62 6.12
C GLY A 443 -38.37 -29.27 7.25
N GLY A 444 -38.33 -28.03 7.75
CA GLY A 444 -39.30 -27.52 8.72
C GLY A 444 -40.73 -27.63 8.22
N SER A 445 -41.02 -27.18 7.00
CA SER A 445 -42.37 -27.25 6.42
C SER A 445 -42.88 -28.67 6.20
N LEU A 446 -41.98 -29.64 5.95
CA LEU A 446 -42.33 -31.04 5.77
C LEU A 446 -42.61 -31.72 7.12
N LEU A 447 -41.79 -31.40 8.13
CA LEU A 447 -41.99 -31.85 9.52
C LEU A 447 -43.30 -31.29 10.08
N ASP A 448 -43.60 -30.02 9.85
CA ASP A 448 -44.86 -29.38 10.27
C ASP A 448 -46.11 -30.01 9.62
N ARG A 449 -45.96 -30.60 8.42
CA ARG A 449 -47.05 -31.24 7.67
C ARG A 449 -47.20 -32.73 7.93
N LEU A 450 -46.30 -33.34 8.70
CA LEU A 450 -46.31 -34.77 9.00
C LEU A 450 -46.49 -35.02 10.51
N PRO A 451 -47.67 -34.72 11.09
CA PRO A 451 -47.95 -34.94 12.51
C PRO A 451 -47.90 -36.42 12.94
N GLY A 452 -47.78 -37.37 12.00
CA GLY A 452 -47.63 -38.81 12.29
C GLY A 452 -46.19 -39.35 12.31
N LEU A 453 -45.18 -38.54 11.95
CA LEU A 453 -43.77 -39.01 11.89
C LEU A 453 -43.02 -38.83 13.23
N THR A 454 -43.45 -37.90 14.07
CA THR A 454 -42.94 -37.77 15.45
C THR A 454 -43.40 -38.91 16.37
N SER A 455 -44.43 -39.69 15.95
CA SER A 455 -44.90 -40.89 16.66
C SER A 455 -44.27 -42.21 16.20
N MET A 456 -43.33 -42.19 15.24
CA MET A 456 -42.71 -43.41 14.71
C MET A 456 -41.40 -43.72 15.47
N GLU A 457 -41.37 -44.82 16.24
CA GLU A 457 -40.29 -45.22 17.18
C GLU A 457 -38.97 -45.68 16.54
N TRP A 458 -38.52 -45.07 15.44
CA TRP A 458 -37.23 -45.37 14.80
C TRP A 458 -36.14 -44.31 15.18
N PRO A 459 -34.85 -44.46 14.84
CA PRO A 459 -33.70 -44.08 15.70
C PRO A 459 -33.55 -42.56 15.95
N LEU A 460 -34.36 -41.72 15.29
CA LEU A 460 -34.46 -40.29 15.52
C LEU A 460 -35.01 -39.97 16.92
N GLY A 461 -35.84 -40.83 17.52
CA GLY A 461 -36.30 -40.66 18.91
C GLY A 461 -35.18 -40.76 19.96
N SER A 462 -34.05 -41.38 19.61
CA SER A 462 -32.85 -41.44 20.46
C SER A 462 -32.05 -40.14 20.38
N LEU A 463 -31.93 -39.58 19.17
CA LEU A 463 -31.25 -38.30 18.93
C LEU A 463 -32.04 -37.12 19.52
N ALA A 464 -33.37 -37.14 19.38
CA ALA A 464 -34.27 -36.15 19.99
C ALA A 464 -34.19 -36.18 21.52
N ARG A 465 -34.11 -37.36 22.15
CA ARG A 465 -33.90 -37.49 23.60
C ARG A 465 -32.52 -37.04 24.06
N TRP A 466 -31.50 -37.15 23.22
CA TRP A 466 -30.15 -36.64 23.50
C TRP A 466 -30.07 -35.11 23.40
N LEU A 467 -30.84 -34.49 22.50
CA LEU A 467 -30.90 -33.04 22.30
C LEU A 467 -31.92 -32.34 23.21
N ALA A 468 -32.94 -33.02 23.71
CA ALA A 468 -34.00 -32.46 24.57
C ALA A 468 -33.49 -31.66 25.79
N PRO A 469 -32.41 -32.04 26.50
CA PRO A 469 -31.91 -31.24 27.63
C PRO A 469 -31.36 -29.86 27.23
N TRP A 470 -30.97 -29.69 25.96
CA TRP A 470 -30.42 -28.44 25.43
C TRP A 470 -31.53 -27.46 25.02
N ASP A 471 -32.70 -27.96 24.67
CA ASP A 471 -33.85 -27.16 24.23
C ASP A 471 -34.44 -26.36 25.39
N ASP A 472 -34.66 -27.01 26.54
CA ASP A 472 -35.19 -26.35 27.76
C ASP A 472 -34.25 -25.26 28.31
N SER A 473 -32.93 -25.42 28.11
CA SER A 473 -31.92 -24.47 28.60
C SER A 473 -31.64 -23.31 27.63
N LEU A 474 -31.94 -23.46 26.34
CA LEU A 474 -31.86 -22.41 25.33
C LEU A 474 -33.18 -21.61 25.21
N ALA A 475 -34.33 -22.27 25.31
CA ALA A 475 -35.65 -21.65 25.31
C ALA A 475 -35.87 -20.76 26.55
N ALA A 476 -35.31 -21.13 27.71
CA ALA A 476 -35.41 -20.31 28.93
C ALA A 476 -34.52 -19.05 28.93
N ARG A 477 -33.56 -18.93 28.00
CA ARG A 477 -32.54 -17.85 28.01
C ARG A 477 -32.53 -16.94 26.80
N SER A 478 -33.27 -17.25 25.75
CA SER A 478 -33.32 -16.42 24.55
C SER A 478 -34.72 -15.84 24.34
N SER A 479 -34.83 -14.51 24.30
CA SER A 479 -36.05 -13.77 23.90
C SER A 479 -36.30 -13.81 22.38
N LEU A 480 -35.60 -14.69 21.68
CA LEU A 480 -35.72 -14.95 20.25
C LEU A 480 -36.64 -16.18 20.14
N GLY A 481 -37.73 -16.08 19.38
CA GLY A 481 -38.77 -17.12 19.28
C GLY A 481 -38.26 -18.52 18.86
N PRO A 482 -39.14 -19.53 18.75
CA PRO A 482 -38.77 -20.95 18.71
C PRO A 482 -37.95 -21.27 17.46
N VAL A 483 -36.63 -21.25 17.60
CA VAL A 483 -35.70 -21.82 16.63
C VAL A 483 -35.49 -23.26 17.08
N GLY A 484 -36.25 -24.19 16.49
CA GLY A 484 -36.23 -25.60 16.90
C GLY A 484 -34.84 -26.25 16.77
N PRO A 485 -34.61 -27.37 17.47
CA PRO A 485 -33.32 -28.07 17.50
C PRO A 485 -32.77 -28.45 16.11
N ASP A 486 -33.63 -28.64 15.12
CA ASP A 486 -33.24 -28.90 13.73
C ASP A 486 -32.62 -27.69 13.03
N ALA A 487 -33.07 -26.47 13.36
CA ALA A 487 -32.47 -25.24 12.85
C ALA A 487 -31.10 -24.97 13.52
N LEU A 488 -30.95 -25.32 14.80
CA LEU A 488 -29.66 -25.29 15.48
C LEU A 488 -28.69 -26.32 14.92
N LEU A 489 -29.16 -27.54 14.59
CA LEU A 489 -28.35 -28.56 13.93
C LEU A 489 -27.95 -28.14 12.51
N GLY A 490 -28.88 -27.54 11.74
CA GLY A 490 -28.59 -26.97 10.42
C GLY A 490 -27.56 -25.84 10.47
N LEU A 491 -27.67 -24.93 11.44
CA LEU A 491 -26.69 -23.87 11.70
C LEU A 491 -25.34 -24.42 12.15
N ALA A 492 -25.33 -25.46 12.99
CA ALA A 492 -24.11 -26.12 13.44
C ALA A 492 -23.40 -26.83 12.27
N LEU A 493 -24.13 -27.55 11.43
CA LEU A 493 -23.59 -28.21 10.24
C LEU A 493 -23.10 -27.19 9.19
N LEU A 494 -23.83 -26.07 9.00
CA LEU A 494 -23.37 -24.95 8.17
C LEU A 494 -22.11 -24.29 8.75
N GLY A 495 -22.04 -24.11 10.06
CA GLY A 495 -20.88 -23.57 10.75
C GLY A 495 -19.65 -24.48 10.62
N VAL A 496 -19.83 -25.79 10.79
CA VAL A 496 -18.78 -26.80 10.59
C VAL A 496 -18.35 -26.84 9.12
N GLY A 497 -19.29 -26.83 8.18
CA GLY A 497 -18.99 -26.80 6.74
C GLY A 497 -18.23 -25.54 6.32
N ALA A 498 -18.66 -24.37 6.79
CA ALA A 498 -17.98 -23.10 6.53
C ALA A 498 -16.59 -23.05 7.18
N TYR A 499 -16.44 -23.57 8.41
CA TYR A 499 -15.15 -23.66 9.09
C TYR A 499 -14.21 -24.63 8.38
N LEU A 500 -14.68 -25.80 7.94
CA LEU A 500 -13.88 -26.76 7.18
C LEU A 500 -13.47 -26.21 5.81
N ALA A 501 -14.37 -25.53 5.10
CA ALA A 501 -14.04 -24.84 3.85
C ALA A 501 -12.99 -23.75 4.09
N TYR A 502 -13.16 -22.93 5.12
CA TYR A 502 -12.16 -21.93 5.52
C TYR A 502 -10.81 -22.57 5.86
N ARG A 503 -10.79 -23.67 6.62
CA ARG A 503 -9.56 -24.40 6.98
C ARG A 503 -8.89 -25.03 5.77
N LEU A 504 -9.66 -25.63 4.86
CA LEU A 504 -9.13 -26.20 3.62
C LEU A 504 -8.54 -25.10 2.72
N VAL A 505 -9.22 -23.97 2.58
CA VAL A 505 -8.70 -22.82 1.84
C VAL A 505 -7.45 -22.25 2.50
N THR A 506 -7.40 -22.17 3.83
CA THR A 506 -6.24 -21.65 4.57
C THR A 506 -5.04 -22.59 4.53
N LEU A 507 -5.27 -23.91 4.59
CA LEU A 507 -4.22 -24.92 4.47
C LEU A 507 -3.70 -25.01 3.03
N TRP A 508 -4.59 -24.96 2.05
CA TRP A 508 -4.23 -24.84 0.63
C TRP A 508 -3.45 -23.54 0.37
N TRP A 509 -3.86 -22.44 0.99
CA TRP A 509 -3.19 -21.14 0.95
C TRP A 509 -1.78 -21.18 1.52
N ARG A 510 -1.60 -21.79 2.71
CA ARG A 510 -0.25 -21.99 3.27
C ARG A 510 0.61 -22.87 2.36
N GLY A 511 0.07 -23.99 1.89
CA GLY A 511 0.81 -24.88 0.99
C GLY A 511 1.13 -24.29 -0.39
N LEU A 512 0.45 -23.22 -0.81
CA LEU A 512 0.76 -22.46 -2.03
C LEU A 512 1.75 -21.31 -1.79
N LEU A 513 1.67 -20.67 -0.62
CA LEU A 513 2.65 -19.67 -0.22
C LEU A 513 4.00 -20.31 0.09
N GLU A 514 4.02 -21.41 0.85
CA GLU A 514 5.22 -22.19 1.15
C GLU A 514 5.84 -22.73 -0.14
N ARG A 515 5.02 -23.24 -1.08
CA ARG A 515 5.53 -23.62 -2.41
C ARG A 515 6.00 -22.45 -3.27
N ASN A 516 5.50 -21.23 -3.09
CA ASN A 516 6.05 -20.07 -3.78
C ASN A 516 7.31 -19.52 -3.11
N GLU A 517 7.53 -19.83 -1.83
CA GLU A 517 8.80 -19.57 -1.14
C GLU A 517 9.87 -20.60 -1.55
N ASP A 518 9.50 -21.86 -1.81
CA ASP A 518 10.43 -22.89 -2.31
C ASP A 518 10.78 -22.76 -3.82
N TRP A 519 10.05 -21.92 -4.58
CA TRP A 519 10.34 -21.58 -5.98
C TRP A 519 11.03 -20.20 -6.16
N ARG A 520 11.20 -19.45 -5.06
CA ARG A 520 11.91 -18.16 -4.98
C ARG A 520 13.13 -18.31 -4.07
#